data_AF-A0A3M1M9X4-F1
#
_entry.id   AF-A0A3M1M9X4-F1
#
_cell.length_a   1.000
_cell.length_b   1.000
_cell.length_c   1.000
_cell.angle_alpha   90.00
_cell.angle_beta   90.00
_cell.angle_gamma   90.00
#
_symmetry.space_group_name_H-M   'P 1'
#
loop_
_entity.id
_entity.type
_entity.pdbx_description
1 polymer ?
#
loop_
_entity_poly.entity_id
_entity_poly.type
_entity_poly.pdbx_seq_one_letter_code
_entity_poly.pdbx_strand_id
1 'polypeptide(L)' 'MPQTRLLRPDADGIARAVALLRAGECVAFPTETVYGLGADACNERAVA' A
#
# COMPACT_ATOMS: atom_id res chain seq x y z
N MET A 1 -4.34 -15.63 -8.67
CA MET A 1 -4.35 -14.18 -8.97
C MET A 1 -4.32 -13.45 -7.65
N PRO A 2 -3.45 -12.46 -7.44
CA PRO A 2 -3.48 -11.69 -6.20
C PRO A 2 -4.86 -11.03 -6.07
N GLN A 3 -5.50 -11.22 -4.91
CA GLN A 3 -6.82 -10.66 -4.64
C GLN A 3 -6.64 -9.25 -4.06
N THR A 4 -7.01 -8.24 -4.84
CA THR A 4 -7.01 -6.85 -4.37
C THR A 4 -8.08 -6.67 -3.28
N ARG A 5 -7.68 -6.10 -2.14
CA ARG A 5 -8.57 -5.77 -1.02
C ARG A 5 -8.76 -4.25 -0.97
N LEU A 6 -10.01 -3.79 -0.89
CA LEU A 6 -10.32 -2.39 -0.63
C LEU A 6 -10.33 -2.13 0.87
N LEU A 7 -9.49 -1.21 1.32
CA LEU A 7 -9.45 -0.71 2.69
C LEU A 7 -10.15 0.65 2.74
N ARG A 8 -10.84 0.93 3.84
CA ARG A 8 -11.41 2.25 4.07
C ARG A 8 -10.29 3.25 4.39
N PRO A 9 -10.41 4.52 4.00
CA PRO A 9 -9.46 5.56 4.37
C PRO A 9 -9.71 6.07 5.80
N ASP A 10 -9.92 5.15 6.74
CA ASP A 10 -10.04 5.41 8.18
C ASP A 10 -8.77 4.93 8.90
N ALA A 11 -8.70 5.15 10.22
CA ALA A 11 -7.52 4.81 11.01
C ALA A 11 -7.16 3.31 10.90
N ASP A 12 -8.16 2.42 10.92
CA ASP A 12 -7.96 0.98 10.84
C ASP A 12 -7.47 0.55 9.46
N GLY A 13 -8.06 1.10 8.39
CA GLY A 13 -7.63 0.82 7.03
C GLY A 13 -6.22 1.36 6.75
N ILE A 14 -5.87 2.54 7.26
CA ILE A 14 -4.51 3.10 7.18
C ILE A 14 -3.53 2.21 7.95
N ALA A 15 -3.86 1.80 9.19
CA ALA A 15 -3.02 0.91 9.97
C ALA A 15 -2.77 -0.42 9.24
N ARG A 16 -3.80 -0.95 8.57
CA ARG A 16 -3.67 -2.17 7.77
C ARG A 16 -2.80 -1.96 6.52
N ALA A 17 -2.95 -0.84 5.82
CA ALA A 17 -2.11 -0.48 4.68
C ALA A 17 -0.63 -0.37 5.08
N VAL A 18 -0.33 0.28 6.21
CA VAL A 18 1.04 0.37 6.74
C VAL A 18 1.63 -1.01 7.07
N ALA A 19 0.83 -1.90 7.66
CA ALA A 19 1.28 -3.27 7.93
C ALA A 19 1.63 -4.05 6.66
N LEU A 20 0.88 -3.83 5.56
CA LEU A 20 1.16 -4.43 4.26
C LEU A 20 2.47 -3.89 3.66
N LEU A 21 2.66 -2.57 3.66
CA LEU A 21 3.91 -1.94 3.19
C LEU A 21 5.13 -2.49 3.93
N ARG A 22 5.05 -2.60 5.26
CA ARG A 22 6.12 -3.18 6.10
C ARG A 22 6.37 -4.66 5.84
N ALA A 23 5.38 -5.40 5.34
CA ALA A 23 5.52 -6.78 4.92
C ALA A 23 6.15 -6.92 3.52
N GLY A 24 6.47 -5.81 2.85
CA GLY A 24 6.99 -5.77 1.49
C GLY A 24 5.91 -5.90 0.40
N GLU A 25 4.63 -5.74 0.77
CA GLU A 25 3.51 -5.73 -0.17
C GLU A 25 3.26 -4.33 -0.72
N CYS A 26 2.69 -4.23 -1.93
CA CYS A 26 2.33 -2.94 -2.53
C CYS A 26 0.92 -2.49 -2.13
N VAL A 27 0.74 -1.18 -1.98
CA VAL A 27 -0.56 -0.56 -1.66
C VAL A 27 -0.84 0.58 -2.64
N ALA A 28 -2.01 0.55 -3.27
CA ALA A 28 -2.52 1.68 -4.04
C ALA A 28 -3.26 2.67 -3.14
N PHE A 29 -3.02 3.98 -3.31
CA PHE A 29 -3.68 5.03 -2.52
C PHE A 29 -3.99 6.27 -3.37
N PRO A 30 -5.08 7.00 -3.08
CA PRO A 30 -5.45 8.19 -3.82
C PRO A 30 -4.51 9.36 -3.50
N THR A 31 -4.28 10.23 -4.48
CA THR A 31 -3.69 11.57 -4.30
C THR A 31 -4.57 12.60 -5.01
N GLU A 32 -4.21 13.89 -4.94
CA GLU A 32 -4.94 14.95 -5.66
C GLU A 32 -4.89 14.74 -7.19
N THR A 33 -3.78 14.24 -7.73
CA THR A 33 -3.57 14.13 -9.19
C THR A 33 -3.89 12.75 -9.75
N VAL A 34 -3.34 11.70 -9.14
CA VAL A 34 -3.44 10.31 -9.62
C VAL A 34 -3.43 9.31 -8.46
N TYR A 35 -3.77 8.06 -8.73
CA TYR A 35 -3.49 6.98 -7.77
C TYR A 35 -1.99 6.67 -7.77
N GLY A 36 -1.41 6.62 -6.57
CA GLY A 36 -0.05 6.13 -6.37
C GLY A 36 -0.08 4.64 -6.05
N LEU A 37 0.91 3.89 -6.55
CA LEU A 37 1.22 2.54 -6.09
C LEU A 37 2.49 2.63 -5.23
N GLY A 38 2.36 2.46 -3.93
CA GLY A 38 3.47 2.53 -2.98
C GLY A 38 3.97 1.17 -2.54
N ALA A 39 5.26 1.11 -2.26
CA ALA A 39 5.95 0.01 -1.60
C ALA A 39 6.94 0.61 -0.58
N ASP A 40 7.52 -0.21 0.31
CA ASP A 40 8.57 0.26 1.21
C ASP A 40 9.85 0.62 0.43
N ALA A 41 10.17 1.91 0.37
CA ALA A 41 11.30 2.45 -0.38
C ALA A 41 12.67 1.96 0.13
N CYS A 42 12.77 1.49 1.37
CA CYS A 42 13.99 0.93 1.94
C CYS A 42 14.15 -0.58 1.65
N ASN A 43 13.14 -1.21 1.03
CA ASN A 43 13.15 -2.62 0.70
C ASN A 43 13.28 -2.79 -0.82
N GLU A 44 14.49 -3.06 -1.29
CA GLU A 44 14.78 -3.25 -2.71
C GLU A 44 13.84 -4.25 -3.40
N ARG A 45 13.48 -5.34 -2.72
CA ARG A 45 12.58 -6.36 -3.29
C ARG A 45 11.14 -5.90 -3.41
N ALA A 46 10.70 -4.98 -2.55
CA ALA A 46 9.35 -4.42 -2.63
C ALA A 46 9.23 -3.39 -3.75
N VAL A 47 10.36 -2.77 -4.14
CA VAL A 47 10.43 -1.74 -5.20
C VAL A 47 10.76 -2.31 -6.58
N ALA A 48 11.49 -3.43 -6.64
CA ALA A 48 12.02 -4.03 -7.88
C ALA A 48 10.97 -4.68 -8.81
#